data_AF-A0A6G9AGY0-F1
#
_entry.id   AF-A0A6G9AGY0-F1
#
_cell.length_a   1.000
_cell.length_b   1.000
_cell.length_c   1.000
_cell.angle_alpha   90.00
_cell.angle_beta   90.00
_cell.angle_gamma   90.00
#
_symmetry.space_group_name_H-M   'P 1'
#
loop_
_entity.id
_entity.type
_entity.pdbx_description
1 polymer ?
#
loop_
_entity_poly.entity_id
_entity_poly.type
_entity_poly.pdbx_seq_one_letter_code
_entity_poly.pdbx_strand_id
1 'polypeptide(L)'
;MLERLEEIRENIFRYLEARIELFTLETRGKVEEGVVVGIHGIVLALLSTMTIIFLFSLLAAYLNEVTNSRYMGFVIVAVFFLLLTIIWATASGFVKSKIRVAAYKAIKKSQEKKAEEKSEAIHELMEKTRASLNESSRYPE
;
A
#
# COMPACT_ATOMS: atom_id res chain seq x y z
N MET A 1 -33.60 40.01 -4.06
CA MET A 1 -33.34 38.71 -3.41
C MET A 1 -32.96 37.63 -4.41
N LEU A 2 -33.56 37.59 -5.61
CA LEU A 2 -33.22 36.61 -6.65
C LEU A 2 -31.79 36.77 -7.21
N GLU A 3 -31.33 38.00 -7.46
CA GLU A 3 -29.96 38.27 -7.96
C GLU A 3 -28.85 37.73 -7.04
N ARG A 4 -29.02 37.81 -5.71
CA ARG A 4 -28.03 37.27 -4.77
C ARG A 4 -27.99 35.75 -4.75
N LEU A 5 -29.13 35.09 -5.00
CA LEU A 5 -29.17 33.64 -5.13
C LEU A 5 -28.49 33.18 -6.43
N GLU A 6 -28.60 33.99 -7.48
CA GLU A 6 -27.95 33.76 -8.76
C GLU A 6 -26.43 33.93 -8.67
N GLU A 7 -25.97 34.96 -7.97
CA GLU A 7 -24.55 35.23 -7.70
C GLU A 7 -23.91 34.14 -6.82
N ILE A 8 -24.60 33.66 -5.78
CA ILE A 8 -24.16 32.54 -4.95
C ILE A 8 -24.10 31.24 -5.75
N ARG A 9 -25.12 30.97 -6.57
CA ARG A 9 -25.16 29.81 -7.46
C ARG A 9 -23.95 29.84 -8.41
N GLU A 10 -23.72 30.96 -9.07
CA GLU A 10 -22.61 31.11 -10.02
C GLU A 10 -21.24 30.92 -9.37
N ASN A 11 -21.03 31.48 -8.17
CA ASN A 11 -19.78 31.27 -7.43
C ASN A 11 -19.58 29.80 -7.01
N ILE A 12 -20.65 29.10 -6.60
CA ILE A 12 -20.57 27.67 -6.28
C ILE A 12 -20.27 26.85 -7.53
N PHE A 13 -20.88 27.16 -8.67
CA PHE A 13 -20.58 26.49 -9.94
C PHE A 13 -19.13 26.70 -10.35
N ARG A 14 -18.62 27.93 -10.28
CA ARG A 14 -17.21 28.24 -10.57
C ARG A 14 -16.23 27.52 -9.64
N TYR A 15 -16.55 27.43 -8.35
CA TYR A 15 -15.75 26.69 -7.38
C TYR A 15 -15.78 25.18 -7.65
N LEU A 16 -16.95 24.63 -7.97
CA LEU A 16 -17.12 23.21 -8.28
C LEU A 16 -16.36 22.84 -9.56
N GLU A 17 -16.42 23.68 -10.58
CA GLU A 17 -15.70 23.53 -11.84
C GLU A 17 -14.18 23.51 -11.62
N ALA A 18 -13.65 24.49 -10.86
CA ALA A 18 -12.24 24.51 -10.50
C ALA A 18 -11.81 23.27 -9.71
N ARG A 19 -12.68 22.74 -8.83
CA ARG A 19 -12.39 21.54 -8.05
C ARG A 19 -12.42 20.26 -8.88
N ILE A 20 -13.32 20.17 -9.86
CA ILE A 20 -13.39 19.07 -10.82
C ILE A 20 -12.16 19.08 -11.74
N GLU A 21 -11.73 20.26 -12.18
CA GLU A 21 -10.53 20.43 -13.01
C GLU A 21 -9.27 20.02 -12.25
N LEU A 22 -9.10 20.51 -11.00
CA LEU A 22 -8.02 20.08 -10.10
C LEU A 22 -8.04 18.57 -9.84
N PHE A 23 -9.21 17.99 -9.56
CA PHE A 23 -9.34 16.55 -9.35
C PHE A 23 -8.95 15.75 -10.60
N THR A 24 -9.31 16.24 -11.79
CA THR A 24 -8.95 15.62 -13.07
C THR A 24 -7.45 15.69 -13.32
N LEU A 25 -6.82 16.83 -13.04
CA LEU A 25 -5.37 17.02 -13.15
C LEU A 25 -4.60 16.11 -12.19
N GLU A 26 -5.02 16.06 -10.91
CA GLU A 26 -4.40 15.23 -9.88
C GLU A 26 -4.60 13.73 -10.16
N THR A 27 -5.78 13.34 -10.64
CA THR A 27 -6.07 11.96 -11.07
C THR A 27 -5.22 11.57 -12.27
N ARG A 28 -5.05 12.44 -13.27
CA ARG A 28 -4.19 12.17 -14.43
C ARG A 28 -2.74 11.90 -14.02
N GLY A 29 -2.15 12.76 -13.18
CA GLY A 29 -0.79 12.58 -12.70
C GLY A 29 -0.60 11.28 -11.89
N LYS A 30 -1.52 10.99 -10.97
CA LYS A 30 -1.49 9.76 -10.16
C LYS A 30 -1.74 8.50 -10.99
N VAL A 31 -2.60 8.57 -12.01
CA VAL A 31 -2.86 7.47 -12.92
C VAL A 31 -1.66 7.22 -13.82
N GLU A 32 -1.01 8.26 -14.34
CA GLU A 32 0.18 8.11 -15.18
C GLU A 32 1.33 7.42 -14.42
N GLU A 33 1.67 7.91 -13.23
CA GLU A 33 2.69 7.28 -12.39
C GLU A 33 2.30 5.86 -11.96
N GLY A 34 1.05 5.67 -11.55
CA GLY A 34 0.52 4.35 -11.16
C GLY A 34 0.50 3.34 -12.30
N VAL A 35 0.21 3.78 -13.53
CA VAL A 35 0.22 2.93 -14.72
C VAL A 35 1.64 2.55 -15.10
N VAL A 36 2.60 3.48 -15.08
CA VAL A 36 4.00 3.19 -15.40
C VAL A 36 4.59 2.20 -14.40
N VAL A 37 4.40 2.43 -13.10
CA VAL A 37 4.85 1.51 -12.05
C VAL A 37 4.11 0.18 -12.14
N GLY A 38 2.81 0.20 -12.45
CA GLY A 38 2.00 -1.00 -12.63
C GLY A 38 2.49 -1.88 -13.78
N ILE A 39 2.69 -1.30 -14.97
CA ILE A 39 3.20 -2.01 -16.15
C ILE A 39 4.60 -2.56 -15.87
N HIS A 40 5.51 -1.72 -15.34
CA HIS A 40 6.85 -2.17 -14.99
C HIS A 40 6.81 -3.33 -13.99
N GLY A 41 5.98 -3.23 -12.96
CA GLY A 41 5.79 -4.28 -11.96
C GLY A 41 5.25 -5.57 -12.55
N ILE A 42 4.28 -5.51 -13.47
CA ILE A 42 3.73 -6.69 -14.15
C ILE A 42 4.81 -7.36 -15.01
N VAL A 43 5.56 -6.58 -15.80
CA VAL A 43 6.65 -7.11 -16.64
C VAL A 43 7.73 -7.76 -15.77
N LEU A 44 8.13 -7.09 -14.68
CA LEU A 44 9.12 -7.62 -13.73
C LEU A 44 8.61 -8.91 -13.07
N ALA A 45 7.35 -8.95 -12.65
CA ALA A 45 6.73 -10.14 -12.05
C ALA A 45 6.71 -11.31 -13.05
N LEU A 46 6.37 -11.05 -14.32
CA LEU A 46 6.38 -12.05 -15.38
C LEU A 46 7.80 -12.59 -15.61
N LEU A 47 8.79 -11.71 -15.76
CA LEU A 47 10.19 -12.10 -15.96
C LEU A 47 10.74 -12.89 -14.78
N SER A 48 10.49 -12.42 -13.56
CA SER A 48 10.89 -13.12 -12.33
C SER A 48 10.27 -14.52 -12.24
N THR A 49 8.97 -14.63 -12.54
CA THR A 49 8.27 -15.92 -12.56
C THR A 49 8.88 -16.87 -13.59
N MET A 50 9.18 -16.38 -14.80
CA MET A 50 9.88 -17.16 -15.82
C MET A 50 11.25 -17.64 -15.33
N THR A 51 12.07 -16.76 -14.77
CA THR A 51 13.38 -17.12 -14.22
C THR A 51 13.27 -18.21 -13.15
N ILE A 52 12.31 -18.09 -12.23
CA ILE A 52 12.08 -19.08 -11.18
C ILE A 52 11.69 -20.45 -11.77
N ILE A 53 10.81 -20.48 -12.77
CA ILE A 53 10.43 -21.73 -13.46
C ILE A 53 11.64 -22.37 -14.14
N PHE A 54 12.50 -21.58 -14.78
CA PHE A 54 13.73 -22.07 -15.38
C PHE A 54 14.70 -22.61 -14.32
N LEU A 55 14.83 -21.96 -13.17
CA LEU A 55 15.68 -22.44 -12.07
C LEU A 55 15.20 -23.80 -11.53
N PHE A 56 13.90 -23.99 -11.34
CA PHE A 56 13.38 -25.30 -10.92
C PHE A 56 13.48 -26.36 -12.01
N SER A 57 13.33 -25.98 -13.27
CA SER A 57 13.53 -26.88 -14.40
C SER A 57 15.00 -27.30 -14.52
N LEU A 58 15.93 -26.38 -14.30
CA LEU A 58 17.37 -26.65 -14.26
C LEU A 58 17.72 -27.56 -13.08
N LEU A 59 17.16 -27.30 -11.90
CA LEU A 59 17.33 -28.16 -10.73
C LEU A 59 16.81 -29.57 -10.99
N ALA A 60 15.62 -29.70 -11.60
CA ALA A 60 15.07 -30.99 -12.00
C ALA A 60 15.96 -31.71 -13.01
N ALA A 61 16.50 -30.99 -14.00
CA ALA A 61 17.46 -31.55 -14.95
C ALA A 61 18.76 -32.00 -14.28
N TYR A 62 19.27 -31.25 -13.31
CA TYR A 62 20.42 -31.65 -12.51
C TYR A 62 20.13 -32.92 -11.69
N LEU A 63 18.95 -33.00 -11.05
CA LEU A 63 18.54 -34.20 -10.33
C LEU A 63 18.37 -35.42 -11.26
N ASN A 64 17.93 -35.22 -12.51
CA ASN A 64 17.87 -36.30 -13.50
C ASN A 64 19.25 -36.93 -13.73
N GLU A 65 20.29 -36.10 -13.85
CA GLU A 65 21.67 -36.57 -14.02
C GLU A 65 22.15 -37.35 -12.79
N VAL A 66 21.93 -36.81 -11.58
CA VAL A 66 22.32 -37.47 -10.32
C VAL A 66 21.58 -38.79 -10.10
N THR A 67 20.31 -38.87 -10.51
CA THR A 67 19.47 -40.07 -10.35
C THR A 67 19.63 -41.04 -11.53
N ASN A 68 20.45 -40.70 -12.53
CA ASN A 68 20.66 -41.44 -13.78
C ASN A 68 19.33 -41.82 -14.47
N SER A 69 18.37 -40.89 -14.48
CA SER A 69 17.02 -41.10 -15.01
C SER A 69 16.49 -39.86 -15.70
N ARG A 70 15.78 -40.05 -16.82
CA ARG A 70 15.36 -38.95 -17.71
C ARG A 70 14.30 -38.01 -17.12
N TYR A 71 13.56 -38.44 -16.09
CA TYR A 71 12.41 -37.69 -15.57
C TYR A 71 12.29 -37.65 -14.04
N MET A 72 13.11 -38.41 -13.30
CA MET A 72 12.99 -38.53 -11.85
C MET A 72 13.19 -37.21 -11.11
N GLY A 73 14.07 -36.34 -11.58
CA GLY A 73 14.27 -35.02 -11.01
C GLY A 73 13.03 -34.12 -11.10
N PHE A 74 12.26 -34.20 -12.18
CA PHE A 74 10.98 -33.50 -12.27
C PHE A 74 9.94 -34.07 -11.31
N VAL A 75 9.91 -35.40 -11.13
CA VAL A 75 9.02 -36.06 -10.17
C VAL A 75 9.36 -35.65 -8.74
N ILE A 76 10.64 -35.60 -8.37
CA ILE A 76 11.09 -35.20 -7.03
C ILE A 76 10.66 -33.76 -6.75
N VAL A 77 10.92 -32.84 -7.68
CA VAL A 77 10.51 -31.43 -7.53
C VAL A 77 8.98 -31.32 -7.43
N ALA A 78 8.22 -32.06 -8.25
CA ALA A 78 6.76 -32.07 -8.21
C ALA A 78 6.21 -32.58 -6.86
N VAL A 79 6.76 -33.69 -6.33
CA VAL A 79 6.36 -34.24 -5.02
C VAL A 79 6.71 -33.26 -3.90
N PHE A 80 7.86 -32.60 -3.96
CA PHE A 80 8.24 -31.57 -2.99
C PHE A 80 7.21 -30.43 -2.93
N PHE A 81 6.82 -29.89 -4.10
CA PHE A 81 5.81 -28.83 -4.17
C PHE A 81 4.41 -29.31 -3.77
N LEU A 82 4.05 -30.56 -4.09
CA LEU A 82 2.79 -31.15 -3.68
C LEU A 82 2.71 -31.27 -2.15
N LEU A 83 3.78 -31.76 -1.50
CA LEU A 83 3.84 -31.84 -0.04
C LEU A 83 3.74 -30.45 0.60
N LEU A 84 4.47 -29.46 0.05
CA LEU A 84 4.38 -28.08 0.52
C LEU A 84 2.97 -27.52 0.39
N THR A 85 2.29 -27.84 -0.71
CA THR A 85 0.89 -27.43 -0.94
C THR A 85 -0.06 -28.06 0.06
N ILE A 86 0.10 -29.37 0.36
CA ILE A 86 -0.70 -30.06 1.37
C ILE A 86 -0.47 -29.45 2.76
N ILE A 87 0.79 -29.25 3.15
CA ILE A 87 1.15 -28.63 4.43
C ILE A 87 0.49 -27.25 4.54
N TRP A 88 0.58 -26.44 3.49
CA TRP A 88 -0.03 -25.11 3.47
C TRP A 88 -1.56 -25.16 3.58
N ALA A 89 -2.19 -26.06 2.82
CA ALA A 89 -3.65 -26.24 2.84
C ALA A 89 -4.15 -26.65 4.23
N THR A 90 -3.48 -27.61 4.87
CA THR A 90 -3.80 -28.08 6.23
C THR A 90 -3.45 -27.04 7.29
N ALA A 91 -2.37 -26.28 7.12
CA ALA A 91 -1.95 -25.21 8.02
C ALA A 91 -2.81 -23.93 7.93
N SER A 92 -3.79 -23.88 7.02
CA SER A 92 -4.63 -22.70 6.79
C SER A 92 -5.32 -22.17 8.07
N GLY A 93 -5.63 -23.03 9.04
CA GLY A 93 -6.14 -22.61 10.35
C GLY A 93 -5.13 -21.80 11.17
N PHE A 94 -3.86 -22.24 11.21
CA PHE A 94 -2.78 -21.56 11.93
C PHE A 94 -2.35 -20.27 11.21
N VAL A 95 -2.25 -20.32 9.88
CA VAL A 95 -1.89 -19.18 9.03
C VAL A 95 -2.89 -18.04 9.18
N LYS A 96 -4.21 -18.33 9.10
CA LYS A 96 -5.27 -17.33 9.30
C LYS A 96 -5.19 -16.66 10.68
N SER A 97 -4.87 -17.42 11.73
CA SER A 97 -4.71 -16.89 13.09
C SER A 97 -3.50 -15.95 13.20
N LYS A 98 -2.35 -16.35 12.67
CA LYS A 98 -1.13 -15.51 12.67
C LYS A 98 -1.29 -14.24 11.84
N ILE A 99 -1.90 -14.34 10.66
CA ILE A 99 -2.21 -13.18 9.81
C ILE A 99 -3.12 -12.20 10.56
N ARG A 100 -4.15 -12.70 11.25
CA ARG A 100 -5.06 -11.86 12.04
C ARG A 100 -4.31 -11.12 13.15
N VAL A 101 -3.47 -11.80 13.92
CA VAL A 101 -2.67 -11.16 15.00
C VAL A 101 -1.69 -10.13 14.43
N ALA A 102 -1.01 -10.46 13.33
CA ALA A 102 -0.09 -9.54 12.66
C ALA A 102 -0.83 -8.30 12.13
N ALA A 103 -1.99 -8.48 11.49
CA ALA A 103 -2.84 -7.40 11.01
C ALA A 103 -3.33 -6.50 12.16
N TYR A 104 -3.83 -7.08 13.25
CA TYR A 104 -4.23 -6.31 14.44
C TYR A 104 -3.06 -5.52 15.02
N LYS A 105 -1.88 -6.12 15.13
CA LYS A 105 -0.69 -5.43 15.67
C LYS A 105 -0.23 -4.29 14.75
N ALA A 106 -0.26 -4.49 13.43
CA ALA A 106 0.08 -3.45 12.46
C ALA A 106 -0.90 -2.27 12.51
N ILE A 107 -2.21 -2.55 12.57
CA ILE A 107 -3.25 -1.53 12.69
C ILE A 107 -3.12 -0.78 14.03
N LYS A 108 -2.97 -1.51 15.14
CA LYS A 108 -2.81 -0.90 16.48
C LYS A 108 -1.58 0.01 16.55
N LYS A 109 -0.43 -0.44 16.05
CA LYS A 109 0.80 0.36 15.99
C LYS A 109 0.63 1.62 15.14
N SER A 110 -0.09 1.51 14.01
CA SER A 110 -0.39 2.66 13.15
C SER A 110 -1.31 3.68 13.85
N GLN A 111 -2.30 3.21 14.62
CA GLN A 111 -3.20 4.07 15.39
C GLN A 111 -2.48 4.75 16.56
N GLU A 112 -1.64 4.02 17.30
CA GLU A 112 -0.83 4.57 18.41
C GLU A 112 0.10 5.67 17.91
N LYS A 113 0.84 5.43 16.81
CA LYS A 113 1.73 6.44 16.21
C LYS A 113 0.97 7.69 15.76
N LYS A 114 -0.21 7.50 15.16
CA LYS A 114 -1.07 8.62 14.71
C LYS A 114 -1.68 9.40 15.88
N ALA A 115 -1.96 8.73 17.01
CA ALA A 115 -2.43 9.39 18.23
C ALA A 115 -1.32 10.21 18.91
N GLU A 116 -0.10 9.69 18.92
CA GLU A 116 1.09 10.36 19.47
C GLU A 116 1.44 11.63 18.66
N GLU A 117 1.53 11.52 17.32
CA GLU A 117 1.75 12.67 16.42
C GLU A 117 0.66 13.76 16.59
N LYS A 118 -0.59 13.35 16.80
CA LYS A 118 -1.70 14.29 17.03
C LYS A 118 -1.57 14.99 18.39
N SER A 119 -1.18 14.27 19.43
CA SER A 119 -0.98 14.83 20.77
C SER A 119 0.17 15.83 20.79
N GLU A 120 1.26 15.51 20.10
CA GLU A 120 2.44 16.38 19.95
C GLU A 120 2.09 17.67 19.20
N ALA A 121 1.38 17.56 18.06
CA ALA A 121 0.92 18.72 17.30
C ALA A 121 -0.03 19.63 18.10
N ILE A 122 -0.92 19.05 18.93
CA ILE A 122 -1.82 19.82 19.81
C ILE A 122 -1.01 20.56 20.89
N HIS A 123 0.01 19.93 21.47
CA HIS A 123 0.89 20.58 22.44
C HIS A 123 1.66 21.76 21.83
N GLU A 124 2.22 21.58 20.63
CA GLU A 124 2.92 22.65 19.89
C GLU A 124 1.98 23.82 19.56
N LEU A 125 0.76 23.53 19.11
CA LEU A 125 -0.28 24.53 18.86
C LEU A 125 -0.67 25.30 20.12
N MET A 126 -0.82 24.61 21.27
CA MET A 126 -1.12 25.26 22.55
C MET A 126 0.04 26.11 23.04
N GLU A 127 1.28 25.68 22.85
CA GLU A 127 2.47 26.46 23.19
C GLU A 127 2.57 27.72 22.31
N LYS A 128 2.37 27.58 21.00
CA LYS A 128 2.35 28.70 20.05
C LYS A 128 1.22 29.68 20.32
N THR A 129 0.04 29.17 20.67
CA THR A 129 -1.12 29.99 21.08
C THR A 129 -0.87 30.70 22.41
N ARG A 130 -0.23 30.04 23.38
CA ARG A 130 0.12 30.63 24.67
C ARG A 130 1.21 31.70 24.53
N ALA A 131 2.19 31.47 23.65
CA ALA A 131 3.22 32.44 23.31
C ALA A 131 2.62 33.68 22.63
N SER A 132 1.73 33.50 21.64
CA SER A 132 1.06 34.62 20.96
C SER A 132 0.12 35.40 21.88
N LEU A 133 -0.58 34.72 22.81
CA LEU A 133 -1.43 35.40 23.80
C LEU A 133 -0.61 36.29 24.74
N ASN A 134 0.54 35.79 25.21
CA ASN A 134 1.45 36.52 26.09
C ASN A 134 2.15 37.69 25.37
N GLU A 135 2.40 37.57 24.06
CA GLU A 135 2.92 38.66 23.23
C GLU A 135 1.86 39.75 22.99
N SER A 136 0.58 39.38 22.82
CA SER A 136 -0.53 40.35 22.69
C SER A 136 -0.84 41.11 23.99
N SER A 137 -0.63 40.50 25.16
CA SER A 137 -0.77 41.17 26.47
C SER A 137 0.39 42.10 26.83
N ARG A 138 1.50 42.07 26.08
CA ARG A 138 2.70 42.88 26.37
C ARG A 138 2.66 44.27 25.70
N TYR A 139 1.70 44.53 24.82
CA TYR A 139 1.43 45.85 24.25
C TYR A 139 -0.03 46.27 24.52
N PRO A 140 -0.35 46.78 25.71
CA PRO A 140 -1.52 47.63 25.85
C PRO A 140 -1.21 48.97 25.16
N GLU A 141 -1.99 49.33 24.15
CA GLU A 141 -2.10 50.73 23.72
C GLU A 141 -2.63 51.62 24.86
#